data_AF-A0A2I0LRS6-F1
#
_entry.id   AF-A0A2I0LRS6-F1
#
_cell.length_a   1.000
_cell.length_b   1.000
_cell.length_c   1.000
_cell.angle_alpha   90.00
_cell.angle_beta   90.00
_cell.angle_gamma   90.00
#
_symmetry.space_group_name_H-M   'P 1'
#
loop_
_entity.id
_entity.type
_entity.pdbx_description
1 polymer ?
#
loop_
_entity_poly.entity_id
_entity_poly.type
_entity_poly.pdbx_seq_one_letter_code
_entity_poly.pdbx_strand_id
1 'polypeptide(L)'
;VFFNEACSPFIQTARCYARPVRRKRKEIPSHLDDLPPTMIRKDYANVPIIDSVDDVVKRLLSLEMASQKEKMKIKIQQLVEKVRRSPSDNGSFEVQVAVLTAKIRTYEEHLQRHPKDKSNRRRMLMAVDRRRKLLAYLRRSRYDIFENTCKQLNIEYIPPPEYTRRITKRWLVKKAFCLKVFQEVQKLKAPERLKQRRERQERARAAREEAARCEGTPV
;
A
#
# COMPACT_ATOMS: atom_id res chain seq x y z
N VAL A 1 11.51 -22.72 -5.41
CA VAL A 1 10.30 -23.40 -5.93
C VAL A 1 9.25 -22.32 -6.16
N PHE A 2 8.55 -22.37 -7.30
CA PHE A 2 7.63 -21.35 -7.87
C PHE A 2 8.26 -20.29 -8.79
N PHE A 3 8.93 -20.77 -9.83
CA PHE A 3 8.96 -20.12 -11.14
C PHE A 3 8.61 -21.22 -12.15
N ASN A 4 7.36 -21.26 -12.61
CA ASN A 4 6.92 -22.00 -13.80
C ASN A 4 5.42 -21.78 -14.02
N GLU A 5 5.07 -20.73 -14.75
CA GLU A 5 3.95 -20.82 -15.69
C GLU A 5 4.45 -20.23 -17.01
N ALA A 6 4.77 -21.13 -17.93
CA ALA A 6 5.14 -20.83 -19.29
C ALA A 6 4.00 -20.08 -19.97
N CYS A 7 4.30 -18.89 -20.48
CA CYS A 7 3.43 -18.18 -21.40
C CYS A 7 3.43 -18.97 -22.72
N SER A 8 2.47 -19.88 -22.89
CA SER A 8 2.25 -20.61 -24.13
C SER A 8 2.04 -19.64 -25.30
N PRO A 9 2.64 -19.88 -26.47
CA PRO A 9 2.44 -19.04 -27.64
C PRO A 9 0.97 -19.11 -28.07
N PHE A 10 0.46 -17.94 -28.42
CA PHE A 10 -0.88 -17.69 -28.92
C PHE A 10 -1.07 -18.43 -30.26
N ILE A 11 -1.41 -19.72 -30.22
CA ILE A 11 -1.87 -20.48 -31.41
C ILE A 11 -3.27 -19.96 -31.73
N GLN A 12 -3.34 -19.01 -32.67
CA GLN A 12 -4.60 -18.53 -33.24
C GLN A 12 -5.19 -19.64 -34.10
N THR A 13 -6.21 -20.32 -33.60
CA THR A 13 -7.06 -21.17 -34.43
C THR A 13 -7.93 -20.27 -35.33
N ALA A 14 -7.95 -20.56 -36.64
CA ALA A 14 -8.37 -19.65 -37.70
C ALA A 14 -9.87 -19.31 -37.77
N ARG A 15 -10.70 -19.69 -36.79
CA ARG A 15 -12.14 -19.33 -36.71
C ARG A 15 -12.60 -19.19 -35.27
N CYS A 16 -12.16 -18.14 -34.61
CA CYS A 16 -12.58 -17.80 -33.24
C CYS A 16 -13.82 -16.91 -33.26
N TYR A 17 -15.02 -17.49 -33.36
CA TYR A 17 -16.17 -16.82 -32.74
C TYR A 17 -15.89 -16.78 -31.23
N ALA A 18 -15.86 -15.58 -30.64
CA ALA A 18 -15.66 -15.44 -29.20
C ALA A 18 -16.76 -16.23 -28.47
N ARG A 19 -16.41 -17.41 -27.91
CA ARG A 19 -17.33 -18.13 -27.02
C ARG A 19 -17.70 -17.17 -25.88
N PRO A 20 -18.99 -17.01 -25.54
CA PRO A 20 -19.37 -16.20 -24.40
C PRO A 20 -18.75 -16.81 -23.15
N VAL A 21 -17.68 -16.20 -22.64
CA VAL A 21 -17.07 -16.61 -21.38
C VAL A 21 -18.09 -16.32 -20.29
N ARG A 22 -18.75 -17.36 -19.79
CA ARG A 22 -19.57 -17.29 -18.57
C ARG A 22 -18.62 -17.02 -17.40
N ARG A 23 -18.28 -15.76 -17.18
CA ARG A 23 -17.53 -15.35 -15.99
C ARG A 23 -18.45 -15.57 -14.79
N LYS A 24 -18.18 -16.59 -13.97
CA LYS A 24 -18.79 -16.70 -12.64
C LYS A 24 -18.52 -15.37 -11.91
N ARG A 25 -19.57 -14.76 -11.34
CA ARG A 25 -19.38 -13.57 -10.50
C ARG A 25 -18.55 -14.01 -9.30
N LYS A 26 -17.33 -13.49 -9.17
CA LYS A 26 -16.51 -13.73 -7.99
C LYS A 26 -17.17 -13.05 -6.80
N GLU A 27 -17.26 -13.75 -5.68
CA GLU A 27 -17.61 -13.12 -4.41
C GLU A 27 -16.54 -12.08 -4.08
N ILE A 28 -16.98 -10.86 -3.79
CA ILE A 28 -16.09 -9.75 -3.44
C ILE A 28 -15.98 -9.77 -1.92
N PRO A 29 -14.80 -10.10 -1.36
CA PRO A 29 -14.60 -10.11 0.08
C PRO A 29 -14.80 -8.70 0.61
N SER A 30 -15.57 -8.57 1.70
CA SER A 30 -15.80 -7.28 2.35
C SER A 30 -14.88 -7.12 3.56
N HIS A 31 -14.30 -5.93 3.73
CA HIS A 31 -13.55 -5.53 4.91
C HIS A 31 -14.42 -5.46 6.19
N LEU A 32 -15.74 -5.60 6.06
CA LEU A 32 -16.68 -5.70 7.17
C LEU A 32 -16.99 -7.15 7.56
N ASP A 33 -16.49 -8.14 6.82
CA ASP A 33 -16.75 -9.56 7.09
C ASP A 33 -16.08 -10.02 8.39
N ASP A 34 -15.05 -9.30 8.87
CA ASP A 34 -14.43 -9.55 10.18
C ASP A 34 -15.37 -9.27 11.37
N LEU A 35 -16.49 -8.56 11.16
CA LEU A 35 -17.41 -8.18 12.23
C LEU A 35 -18.43 -9.31 12.47
N PRO A 36 -18.50 -9.88 13.68
CA PRO A 36 -19.46 -10.94 13.96
C PRO A 36 -20.90 -10.38 13.91
N PRO A 37 -21.85 -11.11 13.30
CA PRO A 37 -23.22 -10.63 13.11
C PRO A 37 -23.97 -10.44 14.45
N THR A 38 -23.57 -11.16 15.49
CA THR A 38 -24.16 -11.06 16.84
C THR A 38 -23.75 -9.81 17.61
N MET A 39 -22.76 -9.05 17.13
CA MET A 39 -22.29 -7.83 17.80
C MET A 39 -23.40 -6.77 17.86
N ILE A 40 -23.52 -6.08 18.99
CA ILE A 40 -24.54 -5.04 19.19
C ILE A 40 -24.10 -3.74 18.49
N ARG A 41 -25.07 -2.99 17.96
CA ARG A 41 -24.85 -1.67 17.37
C ARG A 41 -24.17 -0.74 18.40
N LYS A 42 -23.20 0.05 17.93
CA LYS A 42 -22.37 0.95 18.76
C LYS A 42 -23.17 1.78 19.77
N ASP A 43 -24.29 2.34 19.34
CA ASP A 43 -25.05 3.33 20.10
C ASP A 43 -25.70 2.71 21.37
N TYR A 44 -25.94 1.39 21.36
CA TYR A 44 -26.56 0.66 22.48
C TYR A 44 -25.57 -0.12 23.34
N ALA A 45 -24.31 -0.25 22.89
CA ALA A 45 -23.31 -1.09 23.56
C ALA A 45 -22.96 -0.63 24.99
N ASN A 46 -23.10 0.66 25.29
CA ASN A 46 -22.76 1.23 26.60
C ASN A 46 -23.95 1.31 27.56
N VAL A 47 -25.13 0.79 27.18
CA VAL A 47 -26.34 0.85 28.01
C VAL A 47 -26.33 -0.35 28.98
N PRO A 48 -26.34 -0.14 30.32
CA PRO A 48 -26.20 -1.22 31.30
C PRO A 48 -27.29 -2.29 31.23
N ILE A 49 -28.48 -1.93 30.73
CA ILE A 49 -29.65 -2.80 30.67
C ILE A 49 -29.51 -3.87 29.57
N ILE A 50 -28.58 -3.71 28.62
CA ILE A 50 -28.54 -4.53 27.40
C ILE A 50 -28.30 -6.02 27.66
N ASP A 51 -27.55 -6.34 28.72
CA ASP A 51 -27.21 -7.72 29.06
C ASP A 51 -28.40 -8.49 29.65
N SER A 52 -29.35 -7.79 30.28
CA SER A 52 -30.53 -8.38 30.91
C SER A 52 -31.74 -8.52 29.99
N VAL A 53 -31.69 -8.00 28.76
CA VAL A 53 -32.83 -8.06 27.83
C VAL A 53 -32.92 -9.44 27.16
N ASP A 54 -34.14 -9.82 26.78
CA ASP A 54 -34.46 -10.98 25.96
C ASP A 54 -33.61 -11.09 24.69
N ASP A 55 -33.33 -12.34 24.29
CA ASP A 55 -32.51 -12.66 23.12
C ASP A 55 -33.11 -12.13 21.81
N VAL A 56 -34.43 -12.03 21.73
CA VAL A 56 -35.13 -11.45 20.57
C VAL A 56 -34.73 -9.99 20.38
N VAL A 57 -34.74 -9.20 21.46
CA VAL A 57 -34.36 -7.78 21.41
C VAL A 57 -32.86 -7.65 21.14
N LYS A 58 -32.01 -8.50 21.74
CA LYS A 58 -30.58 -8.56 21.43
C LYS A 58 -30.34 -8.81 19.94
N ARG A 59 -31.09 -9.72 19.31
CA ARG A 59 -31.01 -9.99 17.87
C ARG A 59 -31.46 -8.80 17.03
N LEU A 60 -32.53 -8.11 17.40
CA LEU A 60 -32.99 -6.89 16.70
C LEU A 60 -31.97 -5.75 16.76
N LEU A 61 -31.20 -5.66 17.86
CA LEU A 61 -30.15 -4.66 18.06
C LEU A 61 -28.76 -5.11 17.56
N SER A 62 -28.66 -6.33 17.02
CA SER A 62 -27.41 -6.90 16.50
C SER A 62 -27.03 -6.38 15.11
N LEU A 63 -25.78 -6.62 14.70
CA LEU A 63 -25.25 -6.30 13.37
C LEU A 63 -25.85 -7.16 12.25
N GLU A 64 -26.45 -8.31 12.58
CA GLU A 64 -27.18 -9.17 11.65
C GLU A 64 -28.29 -8.37 10.97
N MET A 65 -29.07 -7.64 11.77
CA MET A 65 -30.21 -6.83 11.31
C MET A 65 -29.84 -5.38 10.99
N ALA A 66 -28.57 -5.01 11.16
CA ALA A 66 -28.11 -3.63 11.02
C ALA A 66 -27.76 -3.24 9.58
N SER A 67 -27.95 -1.96 9.25
CA SER A 67 -27.55 -1.40 7.95
C SER A 67 -26.02 -1.31 7.79
N GLN A 68 -25.53 -1.18 6.55
CA GLN A 68 -24.09 -1.03 6.28
C GLN A 68 -23.45 0.16 7.01
N LYS A 69 -24.21 1.23 7.25
CA LYS A 69 -23.73 2.42 7.99
C LYS A 69 -23.38 2.09 9.44
N GLU A 70 -24.06 1.12 10.03
CA GLU A 70 -23.91 0.66 11.40
C GLU A 70 -22.61 -0.13 11.56
N LYS A 71 -22.43 -1.11 10.67
CA LYS A 71 -21.20 -1.89 10.54
C LYS A 71 -19.99 -0.98 10.34
N MET A 72 -20.16 0.05 9.51
CA MET A 72 -19.15 1.08 9.30
C MET A 72 -18.83 1.87 10.58
N LYS A 73 -19.83 2.30 11.37
CA LYS A 73 -19.59 3.04 12.63
C LYS A 73 -18.67 2.24 13.56
N ILE A 74 -18.90 0.93 13.68
CA ILE A 74 -18.09 0.03 14.50
C ILE A 74 -16.70 -0.14 13.91
N LYS A 75 -16.58 -0.39 12.59
CA LYS A 75 -15.26 -0.53 11.94
C LYS A 75 -14.42 0.74 12.06
N ILE A 76 -15.05 1.91 11.93
CA ILE A 76 -14.40 3.21 12.18
C ILE A 76 -13.91 3.26 13.62
N GLN A 77 -14.74 2.92 14.59
CA GLN A 77 -14.34 2.90 15.99
C GLN A 77 -13.14 1.98 16.23
N GLN A 78 -13.19 0.73 15.75
CA GLN A 78 -12.07 -0.21 15.88
C GLN A 78 -10.77 0.32 15.27
N LEU A 79 -10.83 1.01 14.13
CA LEU A 79 -9.65 1.62 13.51
C LEU A 79 -9.17 2.86 14.26
N VAL A 80 -10.09 3.67 14.80
CA VAL A 80 -9.76 4.85 15.60
C VAL A 80 -9.11 4.44 16.92
N GLU A 81 -9.62 3.40 17.58
CA GLU A 81 -9.08 2.90 18.85
C GLU A 81 -7.63 2.42 18.75
N LYS A 82 -7.22 1.91 17.58
CA LYS A 82 -5.84 1.49 17.31
C LYS A 82 -4.84 2.64 17.22
N VAL A 83 -5.31 3.85 16.93
CA VAL A 83 -4.42 4.97 16.59
C VAL A 83 -4.63 6.19 17.50
N ARG A 84 -5.79 6.32 18.16
CA ARG A 84 -6.06 7.45 19.08
C ARG A 84 -5.01 7.55 20.18
N ARG A 85 -4.67 8.77 20.56
CA ARG A 85 -3.71 9.04 21.65
C ARG A 85 -4.36 8.99 23.03
N SER A 86 -5.57 9.53 23.12
CA SER A 86 -6.39 9.58 24.32
C SER A 86 -7.79 9.02 24.02
N PRO A 87 -8.53 8.54 25.03
CA PRO A 87 -9.85 7.96 24.81
C PRO A 87 -10.88 8.95 24.23
N SER A 88 -10.70 10.25 24.48
CA SER A 88 -11.59 11.33 24.05
C SER A 88 -11.17 12.03 22.75
N ASP A 89 -10.04 11.62 22.14
CA ASP A 89 -9.56 12.24 20.91
C ASP A 89 -10.35 11.78 19.68
N ASN A 90 -11.13 12.72 19.13
CA ASN A 90 -11.92 12.52 17.91
C ASN A 90 -11.38 13.29 16.70
N GLY A 91 -10.40 14.17 16.92
CA GLY A 91 -10.05 15.25 15.98
C GLY A 91 -8.64 15.20 15.42
N SER A 92 -7.74 14.43 16.03
CA SER A 92 -6.35 14.37 15.57
C SER A 92 -6.22 13.88 14.12
N PHE A 93 -5.12 14.28 13.48
CA PHE A 93 -4.81 13.91 12.10
C PHE A 93 -4.80 12.39 11.89
N GLU A 94 -4.40 11.63 12.90
CA GLU A 94 -4.33 10.17 12.92
C GLU A 94 -5.72 9.53 12.90
N VAL A 95 -6.61 10.03 13.77
CA VAL A 95 -8.02 9.63 13.83
C VAL A 95 -8.71 9.94 12.49
N GLN A 96 -8.45 11.12 11.91
CA GLN A 96 -8.97 11.48 10.59
C GLN A 96 -8.47 10.53 9.49
N VAL A 97 -7.19 10.11 9.52
CA VAL A 97 -6.63 9.14 8.58
C VAL A 97 -7.30 7.76 8.74
N ALA A 98 -7.56 7.32 9.97
CA ALA A 98 -8.27 6.06 10.25
C ALA A 98 -9.71 6.09 9.68
N VAL A 99 -10.45 7.18 9.93
CA VAL A 99 -11.82 7.38 9.40
C VAL A 99 -11.82 7.38 7.87
N LEU A 100 -10.88 8.09 7.23
CA LEU A 100 -10.76 8.12 5.77
C LEU A 100 -10.43 6.72 5.21
N THR A 101 -9.60 5.96 5.92
CA THR A 101 -9.22 4.60 5.49
C THR A 101 -10.42 3.66 5.49
N ALA A 102 -11.29 3.70 6.50
CA ALA A 102 -12.54 2.94 6.52
C ALA A 102 -13.46 3.32 5.33
N LYS A 103 -13.61 4.62 5.08
CA LYS A 103 -14.43 5.13 3.95
C LYS A 103 -13.88 4.69 2.60
N ILE A 104 -12.56 4.75 2.40
CA ILE A 104 -11.90 4.34 1.16
C ILE A 104 -12.15 2.85 0.89
N ARG A 105 -11.98 1.97 1.89
CA ARG A 105 -12.25 0.53 1.75
C ARG A 105 -13.70 0.24 1.35
N THR A 106 -14.65 1.00 1.90
CA THR A 106 -16.07 0.86 1.51
C THR A 106 -16.33 1.33 0.08
N TYR A 107 -15.74 2.46 -0.33
CA TYR A 107 -15.88 2.91 -1.71
C TYR A 107 -15.28 1.90 -2.69
N GLU A 108 -14.17 1.29 -2.32
CA GLU A 108 -13.52 0.25 -3.13
C GLU A 108 -14.45 -0.93 -3.36
N GLU A 109 -15.08 -1.49 -2.32
CA GLU A 109 -16.07 -2.56 -2.44
C GLU A 109 -17.26 -2.18 -3.31
N HIS A 110 -17.82 -0.98 -3.09
CA HIS A 110 -18.95 -0.49 -3.87
C HIS A 110 -18.58 -0.40 -5.35
N LEU A 111 -17.40 0.11 -5.68
CA LEU A 111 -16.93 0.27 -7.05
C LEU A 111 -16.53 -1.05 -7.71
N GLN A 112 -16.11 -2.06 -6.94
CA GLN A 112 -15.90 -3.42 -7.44
C GLN A 112 -17.23 -4.03 -7.90
N ARG A 113 -18.33 -3.79 -7.17
CA ARG A 113 -19.69 -4.21 -7.57
C ARG A 113 -20.26 -3.32 -8.68
N HIS A 114 -19.99 -2.01 -8.64
CA HIS A 114 -20.56 -0.98 -9.51
C HIS A 114 -19.48 -0.11 -10.19
N PRO A 115 -18.74 -0.65 -11.18
CA PRO A 115 -17.60 0.04 -11.80
C PRO A 115 -17.97 1.26 -12.67
N LYS A 116 -19.26 1.40 -13.02
CA LYS A 116 -19.78 2.49 -13.85
C LYS A 116 -20.08 3.77 -13.04
N ASP A 117 -20.17 3.69 -11.71
CA ASP A 117 -20.45 4.84 -10.85
C ASP A 117 -19.25 5.80 -10.77
N LYS A 118 -19.32 6.90 -11.51
CA LYS A 118 -18.25 7.90 -11.57
C LYS A 118 -18.27 8.86 -10.39
N SER A 119 -19.45 9.12 -9.82
CA SER A 119 -19.63 10.03 -8.69
C SER A 119 -18.93 9.47 -7.44
N ASN A 120 -19.14 8.20 -7.14
CA ASN A 120 -18.47 7.56 -6.00
C ASN A 120 -16.98 7.34 -6.26
N ARG A 121 -16.57 7.05 -7.50
CA ARG A 121 -15.14 7.02 -7.86
C ARG A 121 -14.44 8.36 -7.60
N ARG A 122 -15.07 9.48 -7.97
CA ARG A 122 -14.55 10.82 -7.68
C ARG A 122 -14.43 11.06 -6.16
N ARG A 123 -15.46 10.71 -5.39
CA ARG A 123 -15.46 10.84 -3.92
C ARG A 123 -14.34 10.02 -3.28
N MET A 124 -14.12 8.79 -3.76
CA MET A 124 -13.03 7.93 -3.31
C MET A 124 -11.66 8.56 -3.57
N LEU A 125 -11.42 9.05 -4.79
CA LEU A 125 -10.15 9.70 -5.14
C LEU A 125 -9.88 10.95 -4.27
N MET A 126 -10.91 11.77 -4.04
CA MET A 126 -10.81 12.92 -3.13
C MET A 126 -10.47 12.51 -1.69
N ALA A 127 -11.04 11.40 -1.21
CA ALA A 127 -10.72 10.86 0.12
C ALA A 127 -9.28 10.34 0.20
N VAL A 128 -8.79 9.66 -0.85
CA VAL A 128 -7.39 9.20 -0.96
C VAL A 128 -6.43 10.39 -0.94
N ASP A 129 -6.71 11.45 -1.72
CA ASP A 129 -5.89 12.65 -1.76
C ASP A 129 -5.89 13.40 -0.43
N ARG A 130 -7.06 13.52 0.22
CA ARG A 130 -7.17 14.10 1.56
C ARG A 130 -6.33 13.30 2.57
N ARG A 131 -6.43 11.97 2.56
CA ARG A 131 -5.63 11.09 3.43
C ARG A 131 -4.13 11.29 3.19
N ARG A 132 -3.71 11.38 1.93
CA ARG A 132 -2.31 11.63 1.55
C ARG A 132 -1.80 12.96 2.09
N LYS A 133 -2.61 14.02 2.04
CA LYS A 133 -2.25 15.34 2.60
C LYS A 133 -2.06 15.27 4.12
N LEU A 134 -2.94 14.57 4.84
CA LEU A 134 -2.83 14.40 6.29
C LEU A 134 -1.58 13.60 6.68
N LEU A 135 -1.27 12.52 5.95
CA LEU A 135 -0.04 11.75 6.16
C LEU A 135 1.22 12.56 5.86
N ALA A 136 1.21 13.39 4.81
CA ALA A 136 2.31 14.29 4.50
C ALA A 136 2.53 15.33 5.62
N TYR A 137 1.44 15.84 6.21
CA TYR A 137 1.51 16.75 7.36
C TYR A 137 2.06 16.05 8.61
N LEU A 138 1.57 14.85 8.93
CA LEU A 138 2.07 14.05 10.05
C LEU A 138 3.56 13.77 9.92
N ARG A 139 4.01 13.35 8.73
CA ARG A 139 5.43 13.10 8.46
C ARG A 139 6.33 14.33 8.69
N ARG A 140 5.83 15.54 8.41
CA ARG A 140 6.58 16.79 8.63
C ARG A 140 6.57 17.24 10.09
N SER A 141 5.47 17.00 10.81
CA SER A 141 5.27 17.52 12.16
C SER A 141 5.73 16.55 13.25
N ARG A 142 5.38 15.27 13.15
CA ARG A 142 5.66 14.23 14.16
C ARG A 142 5.89 12.89 13.48
N TYR A 143 7.16 12.51 13.32
CA TYR A 143 7.55 11.33 12.56
C TYR A 143 7.19 10.01 13.25
N ASP A 144 7.41 9.89 14.55
CA ASP A 144 7.14 8.64 15.32
C ASP A 144 5.67 8.21 15.21
N ILE A 145 4.81 9.21 15.30
CA ILE A 145 3.36 9.07 15.16
C ILE A 145 2.99 8.64 13.74
N PHE A 146 3.57 9.31 12.73
CA PHE A 146 3.37 8.94 11.34
C PHE A 146 3.73 7.47 11.10
N GLU A 147 4.88 7.02 11.59
CA GLU A 147 5.31 5.63 11.45
C GLU A 147 4.36 4.66 12.15
N ASN A 148 3.93 4.96 13.39
CA ASN A 148 2.96 4.15 14.11
C ASN A 148 1.62 4.06 13.34
N THR A 149 1.11 5.19 12.83
CA THR A 149 -0.15 5.21 12.06
C THR A 149 -0.08 4.37 10.78
N CYS A 150 1.04 4.44 10.06
CA CYS A 150 1.28 3.64 8.86
C CYS A 150 1.32 2.14 9.18
N LYS A 151 1.98 1.75 10.28
CA LYS A 151 2.02 0.37 10.77
C LYS A 151 0.64 -0.13 11.18
N GLN A 152 -0.08 0.59 12.04
CA GLN A 152 -1.39 0.16 12.57
C GLN A 152 -2.47 0.02 11.49
N LEU A 153 -2.46 0.91 10.50
CA LEU A 153 -3.46 0.93 9.43
C LEU A 153 -3.02 0.15 8.18
N ASN A 154 -1.81 -0.42 8.18
CA ASN A 154 -1.18 -1.08 7.03
C ASN A 154 -1.18 -0.19 5.78
N ILE A 155 -0.63 1.02 5.90
CA ILE A 155 -0.55 2.01 4.82
C ILE A 155 0.91 2.26 4.45
N GLU A 156 1.24 2.01 3.19
CA GLU A 156 2.51 2.40 2.60
C GLU A 156 2.46 3.84 2.08
N TYR A 157 3.39 4.68 2.53
CA TYR A 157 3.49 6.06 2.09
C TYR A 157 4.51 6.20 0.95
N ILE A 158 4.04 6.59 -0.23
CA ILE A 158 4.88 6.88 -1.39
C ILE A 158 4.89 8.41 -1.63
N PRO A 159 6.06 9.08 -1.56
CA PRO A 159 6.14 10.50 -1.86
C PRO A 159 5.74 10.79 -3.31
N PRO A 160 5.14 11.95 -3.61
CA PRO A 160 4.77 12.31 -4.97
C PRO A 160 6.03 12.47 -5.83
N PRO A 161 5.99 12.05 -7.11
CA PRO A 161 7.06 12.36 -8.05
C PRO A 161 7.15 13.87 -8.27
N GLU A 162 8.35 14.37 -8.50
CA GLU A 162 8.60 15.81 -8.73
C GLU A 162 7.84 16.35 -9.95
N TYR A 163 7.79 15.57 -11.04
CA TYR A 163 7.18 15.97 -12.30
C TYR A 163 6.12 14.97 -12.76
N THR A 164 4.90 15.47 -12.99
CA THR A 164 3.81 14.71 -13.60
C THR A 164 3.79 14.93 -15.11
N ARG A 165 4.52 14.11 -15.87
CA ARG A 165 4.44 14.12 -17.35
C ARG A 165 3.60 12.99 -17.90
N ARG A 166 2.88 13.24 -19.00
CA ARG A 166 2.20 12.18 -19.74
C ARG A 166 3.23 11.33 -20.49
N ILE A 167 3.20 10.03 -20.23
CA ILE A 167 4.08 9.06 -20.85
C ILE A 167 3.53 8.71 -22.24
N THR A 168 4.28 9.00 -23.30
CA THR A 168 3.95 8.62 -24.69
C THR A 168 4.67 7.34 -25.10
N LYS A 169 4.12 6.58 -26.05
CA LYS A 169 4.76 5.36 -26.58
C LYS A 169 6.17 5.63 -27.10
N ARG A 170 6.35 6.71 -27.86
CA ARG A 170 7.66 7.18 -28.36
C ARG A 170 8.66 7.38 -27.21
N TRP A 171 8.23 8.04 -26.13
CA TRP A 171 9.08 8.28 -24.97
C TRP A 171 9.45 6.98 -24.24
N LEU A 172 8.51 6.03 -24.08
CA LEU A 172 8.77 4.72 -23.47
C LEU A 172 9.83 3.93 -24.24
N VAL A 173 9.68 3.82 -25.56
CA VAL A 173 10.63 3.10 -26.42
C VAL A 173 12.00 3.76 -26.36
N LYS A 174 12.07 5.09 -26.48
CA LYS A 174 13.33 5.83 -26.37
C LYS A 174 13.98 5.61 -25.01
N LYS A 175 13.23 5.69 -23.90
CA LYS A 175 13.77 5.51 -22.56
C LYS A 175 14.27 4.08 -22.34
N ALA A 176 13.53 3.07 -22.78
CA ALA A 176 13.93 1.68 -22.69
C ALA A 176 15.20 1.40 -23.51
N PHE A 177 15.28 1.95 -24.73
CA PHE A 177 16.48 1.88 -25.56
C PHE A 177 17.69 2.52 -24.88
N CYS A 178 17.55 3.75 -24.35
CA CYS A 178 18.63 4.41 -23.63
C CYS A 178 19.10 3.62 -22.40
N LEU A 179 18.19 2.96 -21.68
CA LEU A 179 18.56 2.09 -20.55
C LEU A 179 19.37 0.87 -21.01
N LYS A 180 18.99 0.22 -22.11
CA LYS A 180 19.74 -0.90 -22.69
C LYS A 180 21.14 -0.46 -23.13
N VAL A 181 21.23 0.64 -23.89
CA VAL A 181 22.53 1.21 -24.31
C VAL A 181 23.40 1.53 -23.08
N PHE A 182 22.81 2.13 -22.04
CA PHE A 182 23.54 2.42 -20.81
C PHE A 182 24.09 1.14 -20.15
N GLN A 183 23.29 0.08 -20.05
CA GLN A 183 23.72 -1.20 -19.49
C GLN A 183 24.86 -1.82 -20.31
N GLU A 184 24.77 -1.81 -21.63
CA GLU A 184 25.82 -2.36 -22.51
C GLU A 184 27.13 -1.55 -22.40
N VAL A 185 27.06 -0.23 -22.38
CA VAL A 185 28.24 0.62 -22.16
C VAL A 185 28.89 0.36 -20.80
N GLN A 186 28.10 0.13 -19.74
CA GLN A 186 28.65 -0.24 -18.42
C GLN A 186 29.37 -1.59 -18.46
N LYS A 187 28.83 -2.59 -19.18
CA LYS A 187 29.47 -3.91 -19.34
C LYS A 187 30.80 -3.79 -20.07
N LEU A 188 30.86 -3.02 -21.16
CA LEU A 188 32.09 -2.82 -21.93
C LEU A 188 33.18 -2.12 -21.11
N LYS A 189 32.80 -1.15 -20.26
CA LYS A 189 33.75 -0.43 -19.38
C LYS A 189 34.12 -1.20 -18.10
N ALA A 190 33.40 -2.25 -17.75
CA ALA A 190 33.63 -3.04 -16.53
C ALA A 190 35.05 -3.65 -16.43
N PRO A 191 35.61 -4.31 -17.47
CA PRO A 191 36.96 -4.89 -17.39
C PRO A 191 38.05 -3.84 -17.22
N GLU A 192 37.97 -2.72 -17.94
CA GLU A 192 38.93 -1.61 -17.81
C GLU A 192 38.91 -1.02 -16.40
N ARG A 193 37.71 -0.80 -15.83
CA ARG A 193 37.56 -0.36 -14.43
C ARG A 193 38.12 -1.36 -13.44
N LEU A 194 37.96 -2.66 -13.70
CA LEU A 194 38.48 -3.72 -12.85
C LEU A 194 40.02 -3.79 -12.92
N LYS A 195 40.60 -3.61 -14.11
CA LYS A 195 42.04 -3.48 -14.31
C LYS A 195 42.61 -2.27 -13.56
N GLN A 196 42.03 -1.08 -13.75
CA GLN A 196 42.42 0.14 -13.03
C GLN A 196 42.29 -0.02 -11.51
N ARG A 197 41.28 -0.75 -11.02
CA ARG A 197 41.11 -1.05 -9.59
C ARG A 197 42.20 -1.98 -9.07
N ARG A 198 42.58 -3.02 -9.83
CA ARG A 198 43.71 -3.92 -9.47
C ARG A 198 45.02 -3.15 -9.41
N GLU A 199 45.31 -2.35 -10.43
CA GLU A 199 46.52 -1.51 -10.48
C GLU A 199 46.58 -0.52 -9.30
N ARG A 200 45.45 0.09 -8.91
CA ARG A 200 45.39 0.95 -7.71
C ARG A 200 45.62 0.18 -6.42
N GLN A 201 45.09 -1.03 -6.31
CA GLN A 201 45.32 -1.90 -5.13
C GLN A 201 46.77 -2.34 -5.05
N GLU A 202 47.38 -2.69 -6.17
CA GLU A 202 48.80 -3.05 -6.26
C GLU A 202 49.69 -1.87 -5.89
N ARG A 203 49.44 -0.68 -6.44
CA ARG A 203 50.14 0.56 -6.04
C ARG A 203 49.98 0.88 -4.55
N ALA A 204 48.77 0.70 -4.00
CA ALA A 204 48.53 0.92 -2.57
C ALA A 204 49.21 -0.13 -1.68
N ARG A 205 49.31 -1.39 -2.14
CA ARG A 205 50.07 -2.45 -1.45
C ARG A 205 51.56 -2.15 -1.50
N ALA A 206 52.09 -1.81 -2.67
CA ALA A 206 53.49 -1.41 -2.84
C ALA A 206 53.83 -0.22 -1.93
N ALA A 207 52.99 0.82 -1.89
CA ALA A 207 53.18 1.97 -1.00
C ALA A 207 53.14 1.59 0.51
N ARG A 208 52.30 0.61 0.90
CA ARG A 208 52.28 0.08 2.28
C ARG A 208 53.52 -0.75 2.61
N GLU A 209 53.98 -1.56 1.67
CA GLU A 209 55.21 -2.34 1.80
C GLU A 209 56.45 -1.43 1.87
N GLU A 210 56.49 -0.37 1.05
CA GLU A 210 57.50 0.68 1.10
C GLU A 210 57.48 1.43 2.44
N ALA A 211 56.30 1.84 2.92
CA ALA A 211 56.16 2.46 4.24
C ALA A 211 56.64 1.52 5.37
N ALA A 212 56.27 0.24 5.34
CA ALA A 212 56.73 -0.75 6.32
C ALA A 212 58.25 -1.00 6.26
N ARG A 213 58.87 -0.92 5.08
CA ARG A 213 60.34 -0.98 4.93
C ARG A 213 61.02 0.26 5.51
N CYS A 214 60.43 1.44 5.35
CA CYS A 214 60.92 2.67 5.96
C CYS A 214 60.77 2.68 7.49
N GLU A 215 59.73 2.04 8.05
CA GLU A 215 59.53 1.88 9.49
C GLU A 215 60.39 0.76 10.11
N GLY A 216 60.81 -0.22 9.32
CA GLY A 216 61.53 -1.43 9.75
C GLY A 216 63.06 -1.33 9.81
N THR A 217 63.66 -0.15 9.71
CA THR A 217 65.10 0.06 9.93
C THR A 217 65.34 0.88 11.22
N PRO A 218 65.34 0.24 12.40
CA PRO A 218 66.00 0.82 13.57
C PRO A 218 67.52 0.68 13.38
N VAL A 219 68.21 1.81 13.54
CA VAL A 219 69.68 1.92 13.63
C VAL A 219 70.23 1.06 14.75
#